data_AF-A0A1G6BUD6-F1
#
_entry.id   AF-A0A1G6BUD6-F1
#
_cell.length_a   1.000
_cell.length_b   1.000
_cell.length_c   1.000
_cell.angle_alpha   90.00
_cell.angle_beta   90.00
_cell.angle_gamma   90.00
#
_symmetry.space_group_name_H-M   'P 1'
#
loop_
_entity.id
_entity.type
_entity.pdbx_description
1 polymer ?
#
loop_
_entity_poly.entity_id
_entity_poly.type
_entity_poly.pdbx_seq_one_letter_code
_entity_poly.pdbx_strand_id
1 'polypeptide(L)' 'MLNILILTVFSAVTLFFAYYIASSASYAKRSAKLDDAHCLVRAVGAIILSITVIAALWIEAAFYYFV' A
#
# COMPACT_ATOMS: atom_id res chain seq x y z
N MET A 1 -6.72 -26.17 3.28
CA MET A 1 -5.40 -25.77 2.75
C MET A 1 -5.47 -24.49 1.92
N LEU A 2 -6.43 -24.34 1.00
CA LEU A 2 -6.59 -23.12 0.18
C LEU A 2 -6.74 -21.83 1.02
N ASN A 3 -7.56 -21.85 2.07
CA ASN A 3 -7.79 -20.67 2.92
C ASN A 3 -6.55 -20.16 3.66
N ILE A 4 -5.69 -21.07 4.15
CA ILE A 4 -4.43 -20.67 4.81
C ILE A 4 -3.48 -20.06 3.79
N LEU A 5 -3.37 -20.67 2.60
CA LEU A 5 -2.56 -20.15 1.50
C LEU A 5 -2.99 -18.75 1.09
N ILE A 6 -4.30 -18.52 0.90
CA ILE A 6 -4.87 -17.22 0.58
C ILE A 6 -4.54 -16.21 1.69
N LEU A 7 -4.77 -16.55 2.96
CA LEU A 7 -4.45 -15.67 4.09
C LEU A 7 -2.97 -15.28 4.14
N THR A 8 -2.09 -16.22 3.81
CA THR A 8 -0.63 -16.01 3.84
C THR A 8 -0.20 -15.06 2.71
N VAL A 9 -0.70 -15.29 1.49
CA VAL A 9 -0.46 -14.40 0.34
C VAL A 9 -1.00 -13.00 0.63
N PHE A 10 -2.21 -12.92 1.20
CA PHE A 10 -2.86 -11.66 1.53
C PHE A 10 -2.07 -10.84 2.57
N SER A 11 -1.56 -11.53 3.60
CA SER A 11 -0.69 -10.93 4.61
C SER A 11 0.63 -10.42 4.01
N ALA A 12 1.24 -11.20 3.10
CA ALA A 12 2.47 -10.81 2.41
C ALA A 12 2.27 -9.58 1.51
N VAL A 13 1.17 -9.53 0.76
CA VAL A 13 0.80 -8.37 -0.08
C VAL A 13 0.57 -7.13 0.79
N THR A 14 -0.12 -7.28 1.93
CA THR A 14 -0.34 -6.17 2.86
C THR A 14 0.99 -5.63 3.42
N LEU A 15 1.91 -6.52 3.81
CA LEU A 15 3.26 -6.16 4.26
C LEU A 15 4.07 -5.46 3.16
N PHE A 16 3.97 -5.93 1.92
CA PHE A 16 4.64 -5.30 0.77
C PHE A 16 4.16 -3.84 0.58
N PHE A 17 2.84 -3.61 0.58
CA PHE A 17 2.31 -2.25 0.45
C PHE A 17 2.65 -1.37 1.66
N ALA A 18 2.63 -1.92 2.88
CA ALA A 18 3.06 -1.17 4.07
C ALA A 18 4.52 -0.71 3.96
N TYR A 19 5.42 -1.59 3.50
CA TYR A 19 6.82 -1.23 3.24
C TYR A 19 6.95 -0.18 2.13
N TYR A 20 6.21 -0.36 1.03
CA TYR A 20 6.23 0.57 -0.09
C TYR A 20 5.73 1.97 0.29
N ILE A 21 4.69 2.07 1.12
CA ILE A 21 4.20 3.33 1.70
C ILE A 21 5.28 3.98 2.56
N ALA A 22 5.91 3.23 3.46
CA ALA A 22 6.97 3.75 4.33
C ALA A 22 8.17 4.30 3.52
N SER A 23 8.58 3.58 2.48
CA SER A 23 9.63 4.01 1.56
C SER A 23 9.24 5.29 0.81
N SER A 24 8.02 5.33 0.27
CA SER A 24 7.49 6.50 -0.45
C SER A 24 7.34 7.72 0.47
N ALA A 25 6.96 7.52 1.73
CA ALA A 25 6.87 8.59 2.72
C ALA A 25 8.25 9.16 3.08
N SER A 26 9.27 8.31 3.22
CA SER A 26 10.66 8.75 3.41
C SER A 26 11.16 9.55 2.20
N TYR A 27 10.83 9.09 0.99
CA TYR A 27 11.16 9.80 -0.24
C TYR A 27 10.46 11.15 -0.35
N ALA A 28 9.16 11.21 -0.05
CA ALA A 28 8.37 12.44 -0.01
C ALA A 28 8.95 13.45 0.99
N LYS A 29 9.32 13.00 2.20
CA LYS A 29 9.95 13.85 3.22
C LYS A 29 11.27 14.45 2.72
N ARG A 30 12.07 13.68 1.97
CA ARG A 30 13.33 14.15 1.38
C ARG A 30 13.08 15.14 0.24
N SER A 31 12.15 14.85 -0.67
CA SER A 31 11.80 15.76 -1.78
C SER A 31 11.19 17.07 -1.29
N ALA A 32 10.38 17.04 -0.24
CA ALA A 32 9.83 18.25 0.39
C ALA A 32 10.94 19.17 0.94
N LYS A 33 12.08 18.62 1.36
CA LYS A 33 13.23 19.41 1.82
C LYS A 33 14.05 20.02 0.66
N LEU A 34 13.92 19.46 -0.54
CA LEU A 34 14.65 19.88 -1.74
C LEU A 34 13.79 20.75 -2.67
N ASP A 35 12.58 21.14 -2.25
CA ASP A 35 11.58 21.90 -3.04
C ASP A 35 11.27 21.29 -4.42
N ASP A 36 11.46 19.97 -4.57
CA ASP A 36 11.13 19.25 -5.80
C ASP A 36 9.67 18.81 -5.77
N ALA A 37 8.78 19.70 -6.23
CA ALA A 37 7.34 19.49 -6.25
C ALA A 37 6.91 18.30 -7.12
N HIS A 38 7.59 18.05 -8.24
CA HIS A 38 7.23 16.96 -9.15
C HIS A 38 7.50 15.59 -8.50
N CYS A 39 8.67 15.42 -7.88
CA CYS A 39 9.00 14.20 -7.16
C CYS A 39 8.12 14.01 -5.91
N LEU A 40 7.74 15.10 -5.24
CA LEU A 40 6.83 15.06 -4.09
C LEU A 40 5.43 14.56 -4.49
N VAL A 41 4.83 15.12 -5.54
CA VAL A 41 3.50 14.71 -6.02
C VAL A 41 3.51 13.25 -6.45
N ARG A 42 4.58 12.79 -7.12
CA ARG A 42 4.72 11.38 -7.51
C ARG A 42 4.77 10.45 -6.29
N ALA A 43 5.54 10.81 -5.27
CA ALA A 43 5.66 10.02 -4.04
C ALA A 43 4.34 9.98 -3.27
N VAL A 44 3.66 11.12 -3.14
CA VAL A 44 2.34 11.20 -2.50
C VAL A 44 1.28 10.42 -3.29
N GLY A 45 1.26 10.53 -4.61
CA GLY A 45 0.36 9.76 -5.47
C GLY A 45 0.58 8.25 -5.32
N ALA A 46 1.82 7.80 -5.20
CA ALA A 46 2.15 6.40 -4.95
C ALA A 46 1.61 5.91 -3.58
N ILE A 47 1.68 6.74 -2.54
CA ILE A 47 1.10 6.43 -1.22
C ILE A 47 -0.41 6.29 -1.31
N ILE A 48 -1.09 7.27 -1.92
CA ILE A 48 -2.55 7.27 -2.04
C ILE A 48 -3.02 6.02 -2.78
N LEU A 49 -2.41 5.71 -3.93
CA LEU A 49 -2.76 4.55 -4.73
C LEU A 49 -2.55 3.23 -3.96
N SER A 50 -1.45 3.15 -3.19
CA SER A 50 -1.17 1.98 -2.34
C SER A 50 -2.25 1.77 -1.27
N ILE A 51 -2.71 2.84 -0.63
CA ILE A 51 -3.78 2.78 0.37
C ILE A 51 -5.10 2.33 -0.29
N THR A 52 -5.42 2.86 -1.47
CA THR A 52 -6.62 2.48 -2.21
C THR A 52 -6.62 1.00 -2.58
N VAL A 53 -5.50 0.47 -3.06
CA VAL A 53 -5.37 -0.96 -3.39
C VAL A 53 -5.51 -1.84 -2.15
N ILE A 54 -4.88 -1.46 -1.02
CA ILE A 54 -5.06 -2.17 0.25
C ILE A 54 -6.55 -2.18 0.63
N ALA A 55 -7.22 -1.02 0.63
CA ALA A 55 -8.62 -0.95 1.02
C ALA A 55 -9.52 -1.83 0.14
N ALA A 56 -9.33 -1.79 -1.19
CA ALA A 56 -10.07 -2.63 -2.12
C ALA A 56 -9.83 -4.13 -1.86
N LEU A 57 -8.57 -4.54 -1.67
CA LEU A 57 -8.24 -5.92 -1.34
C LEU A 57 -8.92 -6.37 -0.05
N TRP A 58 -8.89 -5.55 1.01
CA TRP A 58 -9.50 -5.90 2.30
C TRP A 58 -11.03 -5.97 2.23
N ILE A 59 -11.65 -5.17 1.36
CA ILE A 59 -13.08 -5.28 1.06
C ILE A 59 -13.38 -6.62 0.38
N GLU A 60 -12.65 -6.98 -0.67
CA GLU A 60 -12.79 -8.27 -1.37
C GLU A 60 -12.59 -9.47 -0.43
N ALA A 61 -11.57 -9.41 0.43
CA ALA A 61 -11.34 -10.44 1.44
C ALA A 61 -12.50 -10.49 2.45
N ALA A 62 -13.03 -9.35 2.88
CA ALA A 62 -14.18 -9.33 3.79
C ALA A 62 -15.42 -9.98 3.16
N PHE A 63 -15.70 -9.72 1.87
CA PHE A 63 -16.74 -10.40 1.13
C PHE A 63 -16.48 -11.91 1.02
N TYR A 64 -15.26 -12.34 0.72
CA TYR A 64 -14.95 -13.76 0.55
C TYR A 64 -14.99 -14.57 1.86
N TYR A 65 -14.69 -13.96 3.01
CA TYR A 65 -14.58 -14.64 4.30
C TYR A 65 -15.80 -14.46 5.22
N PHE A 66 -16.60 -13.40 5.05
CA PHE A 66 -17.72 -13.08 5.96
C PHE A 66 -19.11 -13.07 5.29
N VAL A 67 -19.20 -13.24 3.96
CA VAL A 67 -20.46 -13.42 3.21
C VAL A 67 -20.51 -14.83 2.65
#